data_AF-A0A7J2RDA7-F1
#
_entry.id   AF-A0A7J2RDA7-F1
#
_cell.length_a   1.000
_cell.length_b   1.000
_cell.length_c   1.000
_cell.angle_alpha   90.00
_cell.angle_beta   90.00
_cell.angle_gamma   90.00
#
_symmetry.space_group_name_H-M   'P 1'
#
loop_
_entity.id
_entity.type
_entity.pdbx_description
1 polymer ?
#
loop_
_entity_poly.entity_id
_entity_poly.type
_entity_poly.pdbx_seq_one_letter_code
_entity_poly.pdbx_strand_id
1 'polypeptide(L)'
;MGDFKKMEQAYKASSKILEKKMAKERPLDLEILKKVKDTSIIIVAGSYDKIELVLDLIKVPYISIQPHEFDQIELKPDQILIINCPGNISEGIEKVKVFVRRGGFLFTTDWALLNILEKLFPKFVKYNQRPTGDDCVSVQVVDKSNKFLEGLFTDDANPIWWLESSSYPIEILDKEKVQVLVTSKEMQEKYGEAPIVITFNYGDGGTILHMTSHYYLQRAELRTKRHKMSAKKYAMAEMGLTASEAEEMDEELEGLSLGEAESAYSTTQFISNVIVEQQKKIKLRKKAKKKEKNE
;
A
#
# COMPACT_ATOMS: atom_id res chain seq x y z
N MET A 1 -3.13 -22.59 10.11
CA MET A 1 -1.64 -22.58 10.14
C MET A 1 -1.02 -22.74 8.75
N GLY A 2 -1.67 -23.43 7.79
CA GLY A 2 -1.19 -23.54 6.40
C GLY A 2 -1.26 -22.24 5.60
N ASP A 3 -2.38 -21.51 5.66
CA ASP A 3 -2.57 -20.30 4.84
C ASP A 3 -1.61 -19.16 5.18
N PHE A 4 -1.28 -18.99 6.46
CA PHE A 4 -0.31 -17.96 6.89
C PHE A 4 1.11 -18.25 6.37
N LYS A 5 1.56 -19.50 6.42
CA LYS A 5 2.87 -19.90 5.87
C LYS A 5 2.92 -19.68 4.36
N LYS A 6 1.84 -19.99 3.66
CA LYS A 6 1.74 -19.82 2.21
C LYS A 6 1.75 -18.33 1.82
N MET A 7 1.06 -17.49 2.59
CA MET A 7 1.10 -16.04 2.44
C MET A 7 2.51 -15.49 2.67
N GLU A 8 3.18 -15.88 3.75
CA GLU A 8 4.57 -15.49 4.02
C GLU A 8 5.51 -15.88 2.86
N GLN A 9 5.36 -17.10 2.34
CA GLN A 9 6.11 -17.57 1.17
C GLN A 9 5.83 -16.70 -0.07
N ALA A 10 4.55 -16.36 -0.33
CA ALA A 10 4.17 -15.49 -1.45
C ALA A 10 4.79 -14.08 -1.35
N TYR A 11 4.87 -13.49 -0.15
CA TYR A 11 5.56 -12.21 0.02
C TYR A 11 7.08 -12.33 -0.12
N LYS A 12 7.70 -13.42 0.34
CA LYS A 12 9.13 -13.69 0.10
C LYS A 12 9.46 -13.81 -1.38
N ALA A 13 8.64 -14.56 -2.13
CA ALA A 13 8.76 -14.64 -3.59
C ALA A 13 8.61 -13.25 -4.21
N SER A 14 7.58 -12.51 -3.80
CA SER A 14 7.25 -11.19 -4.32
C SER A 14 8.35 -10.14 -4.09
N SER A 15 8.96 -10.12 -2.90
CA SER A 15 10.04 -9.17 -2.60
C SER A 15 11.29 -9.44 -3.43
N LYS A 16 11.63 -10.72 -3.65
CA LYS A 16 12.74 -11.11 -4.55
C LYS A 16 12.43 -10.77 -6.02
N ILE A 17 11.21 -11.03 -6.50
CA ILE A 17 10.78 -10.63 -7.85
C ILE A 17 10.91 -9.11 -8.00
N LEU A 18 10.39 -8.35 -7.04
CA LEU A 18 10.47 -6.89 -7.03
C LEU A 18 11.92 -6.40 -7.09
N GLU A 19 12.82 -6.92 -6.24
CA GLU A 19 14.22 -6.50 -6.23
C GLU A 19 14.89 -6.75 -7.59
N LYS A 20 14.72 -7.96 -8.16
CA LYS A 20 15.29 -8.31 -9.47
C LYS A 20 14.74 -7.42 -10.58
N LYS A 21 13.44 -7.17 -10.59
CA LYS A 21 12.79 -6.32 -11.61
C LYS A 21 13.21 -4.86 -11.48
N MET A 22 13.19 -4.29 -10.27
CA MET A 22 13.64 -2.91 -10.06
C MET A 22 15.13 -2.75 -10.40
N ALA A 23 15.98 -3.74 -10.13
CA ALA A 23 17.39 -3.68 -10.51
C ALA A 23 17.59 -3.55 -12.03
N LYS A 24 16.72 -4.18 -12.84
CA LYS A 24 16.76 -4.11 -14.30
C LYS A 24 16.10 -2.85 -14.85
N GLU A 25 14.89 -2.55 -14.38
CA GLU A 25 14.01 -1.55 -15.00
C GLU A 25 14.09 -0.17 -14.34
N ARG A 26 14.29 -0.14 -13.01
CA ARG A 26 14.22 1.08 -12.19
C ARG A 26 15.36 1.15 -11.16
N PRO A 27 16.64 1.05 -11.57
CA PRO A 27 17.77 0.91 -10.64
C PRO A 27 17.91 2.11 -9.69
N LEU A 28 17.58 3.31 -10.15
CA LEU A 28 17.60 4.52 -9.31
C LEU A 28 16.55 4.47 -8.19
N ASP A 29 15.38 3.88 -8.46
CA ASP A 29 14.31 3.74 -7.47
C ASP A 29 14.67 2.68 -6.43
N LEU A 30 15.31 1.58 -6.86
CA LEU A 30 15.86 0.58 -5.94
C LEU A 30 16.91 1.20 -5.02
N GLU A 31 17.77 2.07 -5.56
CA GLU A 31 18.78 2.78 -4.78
C GLU A 31 18.16 3.73 -3.76
N ILE A 32 17.05 4.40 -4.11
CA ILE A 32 16.28 5.23 -3.18
C ILE A 32 15.70 4.37 -2.05
N LEU A 33 15.07 3.25 -2.39
CA LEU A 33 14.47 2.33 -1.42
C LEU A 33 15.51 1.81 -0.43
N LYS A 34 16.70 1.41 -0.90
CA LYS A 34 17.83 0.96 -0.08
C LYS A 34 18.42 2.05 0.83
N LYS A 35 18.17 3.33 0.53
CA LYS A 35 18.69 4.49 1.30
C LYS A 35 17.65 5.08 2.25
N VAL A 36 16.45 4.50 2.35
CA VAL A 36 15.43 4.91 3.32
C VAL A 36 16.00 4.75 4.74
N LYS A 37 15.83 5.78 5.57
CA LYS A 37 16.20 5.74 6.98
C LYS A 37 15.01 5.30 7.81
N ASP A 38 15.25 4.60 8.90
CA ASP A 38 14.27 4.23 9.93
C ASP A 38 13.34 5.39 10.31
N THR A 39 13.92 6.55 10.59
CA THR A 39 13.25 7.80 10.96
C THR A 39 12.37 8.39 9.86
N SER A 40 12.39 7.84 8.64
CA SER A 40 11.56 8.30 7.53
C SER A 40 10.14 7.71 7.57
N ILE A 41 9.95 6.57 8.25
CA ILE A 41 8.67 5.86 8.30
C ILE A 41 8.34 5.56 9.76
N ILE A 42 7.18 6.02 10.20
CA ILE A 42 6.60 5.67 11.49
C ILE A 42 5.38 4.80 11.23
N ILE A 43 5.34 3.62 11.84
CA ILE A 43 4.18 2.73 11.85
C ILE A 43 3.52 2.81 13.21
N VAL A 44 2.22 3.10 13.23
CA VAL A 44 1.38 2.85 14.39
C VAL A 44 0.81 1.45 14.25
N ALA A 45 1.19 0.57 15.19
CA ALA A 45 0.81 -0.83 15.18
C ALA A 45 -0.71 -1.00 15.21
N GLY A 46 -1.19 -1.95 14.41
CA GLY A 46 -2.59 -2.34 14.32
C GLY A 46 -2.80 -3.79 14.77
N SER A 47 -4.07 -4.15 14.93
CA SER A 47 -4.48 -5.51 15.32
C SER A 47 -4.77 -6.40 14.11
N TYR A 48 -5.16 -5.80 12.98
CA TYR A 48 -5.61 -6.54 11.79
C TYR A 48 -4.61 -6.44 10.63
N ASP A 49 -3.93 -5.30 10.48
CA ASP A 49 -2.92 -5.13 9.43
C ASP A 49 -1.49 -5.11 9.98
N LYS A 50 -0.56 -5.57 9.14
CA LYS A 50 0.85 -5.80 9.48
C LYS A 50 1.81 -5.39 8.36
N ILE A 51 1.77 -4.11 7.96
CA ILE A 51 2.67 -3.59 6.92
C ILE A 51 4.15 -3.77 7.25
N GLU A 52 4.51 -3.82 8.54
CA GLU A 52 5.86 -4.08 9.01
C GLU A 52 6.45 -5.35 8.39
N LEU A 53 5.65 -6.41 8.21
CA LEU A 53 6.08 -7.66 7.60
C LEU A 53 6.44 -7.48 6.12
N VAL A 54 5.73 -6.61 5.41
CA VAL A 54 6.07 -6.27 4.02
C VAL A 54 7.37 -5.46 3.98
N LEU A 55 7.52 -4.47 4.85
CA LEU A 55 8.71 -3.61 4.91
C LEU A 55 9.98 -4.41 5.27
N ASP A 56 9.87 -5.36 6.21
CA ASP A 56 10.97 -6.26 6.58
C ASP A 56 11.45 -7.07 5.37
N LEU A 57 10.52 -7.59 4.56
CA LEU A 57 10.83 -8.40 3.36
C LEU A 57 11.48 -7.60 2.23
N ILE A 58 11.13 -6.31 2.09
CA ILE A 58 11.81 -5.40 1.15
C ILE A 58 12.98 -4.63 1.78
N LYS A 59 13.35 -4.96 3.02
CA LYS A 59 14.48 -4.40 3.77
C LYS A 59 14.40 -2.88 3.93
N VAL A 60 13.19 -2.35 4.12
CA VAL A 60 12.98 -0.93 4.40
C VAL A 60 12.84 -0.73 5.91
N PRO A 61 13.73 0.06 6.54
CA PRO A 61 13.65 0.29 7.98
C PRO A 61 12.51 1.24 8.34
N TYR A 62 11.96 1.06 9.54
CA TYR A 62 10.88 1.87 10.10
C TYR A 62 11.03 1.98 11.63
N ILE A 63 10.32 2.95 12.21
CA ILE A 63 10.04 3.02 13.64
C ILE A 63 8.62 2.51 13.86
N SER A 64 8.44 1.47 14.66
CA SER A 64 7.12 0.98 15.06
C SER A 64 6.79 1.46 16.47
N ILE A 65 5.57 1.96 16.65
CA ILE A 65 5.04 2.40 17.94
C ILE A 65 3.68 1.76 18.20
N GLN A 66 3.36 1.58 19.47
CA GLN A 66 2.04 1.18 19.92
C GLN A 66 1.09 2.39 19.94
N PRO A 67 -0.22 2.19 19.79
CA PRO A 67 -1.18 3.31 19.80
C PRO A 67 -1.12 4.21 21.04
N HIS A 68 -0.78 3.65 22.21
CA HIS A 68 -0.66 4.43 23.46
C HIS A 68 0.60 5.32 23.52
N GLU A 69 1.58 5.07 22.65
CA GLU A 69 2.81 5.86 22.53
C GLU A 69 2.63 7.04 21.56
N PHE A 70 1.55 7.06 20.78
CA PHE A 70 1.34 8.04 19.72
C PHE A 70 1.38 9.49 20.20
N ASP A 71 0.88 9.76 21.41
CA ASP A 71 0.89 11.11 21.97
C ASP A 71 2.27 11.62 22.34
N GLN A 72 3.24 10.72 22.53
CA GLN A 72 4.57 11.05 23.02
C GLN A 72 5.55 11.36 21.88
N ILE A 73 5.20 11.03 20.64
CA ILE A 73 6.06 11.23 19.48
C ILE A 73 5.85 12.59 18.81
N GLU A 74 6.92 13.09 18.18
CA GLU A 74 6.85 14.25 17.28
C GLU A 74 6.89 13.80 15.83
N LEU A 75 5.89 14.24 15.05
CA LEU A 75 5.82 13.97 13.61
C LEU A 75 6.48 15.09 12.80
N LYS A 76 7.44 14.72 11.96
CA LYS A 76 8.17 15.62 11.06
C LYS A 76 7.56 15.57 9.66
N PRO A 77 7.37 16.71 8.97
CA PRO A 77 6.68 16.77 7.66
C PRO A 77 7.40 16.09 6.50
N ASP A 78 8.58 15.52 6.72
CA ASP A 78 9.31 14.69 5.76
C ASP A 78 9.23 13.19 6.08
N GLN A 79 8.30 12.79 6.94
CA GLN A 79 8.03 11.39 7.26
C GLN A 79 6.82 10.85 6.51
N ILE A 80 6.76 9.53 6.45
CA ILE A 80 5.57 8.73 6.17
C ILE A 80 5.04 8.25 7.52
N LEU A 81 3.79 8.56 7.83
CA LEU A 81 3.06 7.98 8.94
C LEU A 81 2.11 6.93 8.38
N ILE A 82 2.28 5.69 8.80
CA ILE A 82 1.40 4.58 8.47
C ILE A 82 0.62 4.20 9.72
N ILE A 83 -0.71 4.16 9.62
CA ILE A 83 -1.58 3.72 10.71
C ILE A 83 -2.28 2.44 10.26
N ASN A 84 -1.87 1.31 10.81
CA ASN A 84 -2.48 0.02 10.51
C ASN A 84 -3.90 -0.07 11.09
N CYS A 85 -4.75 -0.89 10.46
CA CYS A 85 -6.10 -1.21 10.95
C CYS A 85 -6.05 -1.77 12.40
N PRO A 86 -6.89 -1.26 13.33
CA PRO A 86 -8.09 -0.46 13.09
C PRO A 86 -7.94 1.07 13.13
N GLY A 87 -6.73 1.59 13.38
CA GLY A 87 -6.53 3.03 13.56
C GLY A 87 -7.08 3.58 14.88
N ASN A 88 -7.09 2.78 15.94
CA ASN A 88 -7.49 3.22 17.28
C ASN A 88 -6.31 3.90 17.99
N ILE A 89 -6.10 5.18 17.70
CA ILE A 89 -5.12 6.03 18.41
C ILE A 89 -5.82 6.96 19.40
N SER A 90 -5.06 7.49 20.36
CA SER A 90 -5.54 8.37 21.43
C SER A 90 -6.01 9.74 20.93
N GLU A 91 -6.41 10.62 21.87
CA GLU A 91 -6.96 11.96 21.58
C GLU A 91 -6.03 12.87 20.77
N GLY A 92 -4.72 12.61 20.71
CA GLY A 92 -3.78 13.40 19.90
C GLY A 92 -3.91 13.21 18.39
N ILE A 93 -4.99 12.59 17.89
CA ILE A 93 -5.28 12.40 16.47
C ILE A 93 -5.20 13.69 15.63
N GLU A 94 -5.51 14.85 16.20
CA GLU A 94 -5.36 16.15 15.52
C GLU A 94 -3.91 16.46 15.10
N LYS A 95 -2.91 15.88 15.77
CA LYS A 95 -1.50 15.98 15.36
C LYS A 95 -1.28 15.41 13.96
N VAL A 96 -2.03 14.38 13.57
CA VAL A 96 -1.98 13.81 12.20
C VAL A 96 -2.37 14.88 11.18
N LYS A 97 -3.46 15.60 11.42
CA LYS A 97 -3.92 16.66 10.52
C LYS A 97 -2.91 17.79 10.38
N VAL A 98 -2.26 18.19 11.48
CA VAL A 98 -1.17 19.17 11.47
C VAL A 98 0.06 18.65 10.71
N PHE A 99 0.45 17.40 10.94
CA PHE A 99 1.56 16.74 10.24
C PHE A 99 1.33 16.71 8.72
N VAL A 100 0.17 16.25 8.28
CA VAL A 100 -0.19 16.21 6.86
C VAL A 100 -0.24 17.62 6.30
N ARG A 101 -0.89 18.58 6.98
CA ARG A 101 -0.95 19.98 6.52
C ARG A 101 0.44 20.59 6.27
N ARG A 102 1.47 20.18 7.03
CA ARG A 102 2.86 20.64 6.86
C ARG A 102 3.64 19.89 5.76
N GLY A 103 2.98 18.95 5.08
CA GLY A 103 3.53 18.19 3.96
C GLY A 103 3.89 16.74 4.27
N GLY A 104 3.48 16.22 5.43
CA GLY A 104 3.63 14.82 5.77
C GLY A 104 2.80 13.90 4.86
N PHE A 105 3.17 12.63 4.81
CA PHE A 105 2.42 11.59 4.10
C PHE A 105 1.70 10.69 5.11
N LEU A 106 0.38 10.62 5.03
CA LEU A 106 -0.43 9.71 5.84
C LEU A 106 -0.88 8.53 5.00
N PHE A 107 -0.65 7.31 5.48
CA PHE A 107 -1.14 6.08 4.87
C PHE A 107 -1.96 5.28 5.88
N THR A 108 -3.18 4.87 5.53
CA THR A 108 -4.09 4.17 6.44
C THR A 108 -4.83 3.03 5.75
N THR A 109 -5.25 2.03 6.51
CA THR A 109 -6.06 0.91 5.99
C THR A 109 -7.38 0.72 6.72
N ASP A 110 -8.35 0.27 5.93
CA ASP A 110 -9.64 -0.28 6.33
C ASP A 110 -10.38 0.57 7.38
N TRP A 111 -10.53 0.09 8.62
CA TRP A 111 -11.32 0.76 9.66
C TRP A 111 -10.78 2.13 10.07
N ALA A 112 -9.52 2.43 9.72
CA ALA A 112 -8.98 3.77 9.85
C ALA A 112 -9.75 4.80 9.00
N LEU A 113 -10.58 4.38 8.04
CA LEU A 113 -11.54 5.26 7.37
C LEU A 113 -12.42 5.98 8.38
N LEU A 114 -13.14 5.22 9.21
CA LEU A 114 -14.03 5.76 10.24
C LEU A 114 -13.23 6.32 11.43
N ASN A 115 -12.19 5.60 11.85
CA ASN A 115 -11.48 5.93 13.09
C ASN A 115 -10.53 7.11 12.95
N ILE A 116 -10.02 7.39 11.74
CA ILE A 116 -9.07 8.45 11.44
C ILE A 116 -9.60 9.44 10.40
N LEU A 117 -9.84 8.97 9.17
CA LEU A 117 -10.06 9.86 8.03
C LEU A 117 -11.36 10.66 8.17
N GLU A 118 -12.46 10.01 8.53
CA GLU A 118 -13.76 10.66 8.68
C GLU A 118 -13.73 11.71 9.80
N LYS A 119 -13.02 11.44 10.90
CA LYS A 119 -12.88 12.41 12.01
C LYS A 119 -12.05 13.63 11.61
N LEU A 120 -10.94 13.42 10.91
CA LEU A 120 -10.01 14.51 10.57
C LEU A 120 -10.40 15.28 9.30
N PHE A 121 -11.03 14.59 8.35
CA PHE A 121 -11.36 15.07 7.01
C PHE A 121 -12.84 14.77 6.63
N PRO A 122 -13.84 15.13 7.47
CA PRO A 122 -15.24 14.73 7.32
C PRO A 122 -15.94 15.21 6.04
N LYS A 123 -15.32 16.13 5.29
CA LYS A 123 -15.85 16.64 4.02
C LYS A 123 -15.27 15.94 2.80
N PHE A 124 -14.27 15.07 2.97
CA PHE A 124 -13.58 14.42 1.87
C PHE A 124 -14.14 13.02 1.63
N VAL A 125 -14.26 12.25 2.71
CA VAL A 125 -14.69 10.86 2.67
C VAL A 125 -15.41 10.48 3.96
N LYS A 126 -16.21 9.42 3.89
CA LYS A 126 -16.78 8.76 5.05
C LYS A 126 -16.99 7.27 4.77
N TYR A 127 -17.21 6.49 5.81
CA TYR A 127 -17.68 5.11 5.67
C TYR A 127 -19.15 5.11 5.24
N ASN A 128 -19.50 4.26 4.26
CA ASN A 128 -20.86 4.13 3.76
C ASN A 128 -21.84 3.40 4.71
N GLN A 129 -21.37 3.01 5.91
CA GLN A 129 -22.14 2.28 6.93
C GLN A 129 -22.59 0.87 6.50
N ARG A 130 -22.01 0.32 5.44
CA ARG A 130 -22.29 -1.03 4.93
C ARG A 130 -20.99 -1.83 4.82
N PRO A 131 -20.69 -2.71 5.79
CA PRO A 131 -19.43 -3.42 5.82
C PRO A 131 -19.38 -4.51 4.74
N THR A 132 -18.18 -4.90 4.34
CA THR A 132 -17.98 -6.04 3.44
C THR A 132 -18.14 -7.37 4.17
N GLY A 133 -18.43 -8.45 3.44
CA GLY A 133 -18.19 -9.80 3.93
C GLY A 133 -16.71 -10.19 3.82
N ASP A 134 -16.36 -11.40 4.27
CA ASP A 134 -15.09 -12.02 3.88
C ASP A 134 -15.16 -12.38 2.39
N ASP A 135 -14.51 -11.57 1.55
CA ASP A 135 -14.72 -11.63 0.10
C ASP A 135 -13.44 -11.30 -0.67
N CYS A 136 -13.36 -11.75 -1.90
CA CYS A 136 -12.32 -11.35 -2.84
C CYS A 136 -13.01 -10.60 -3.98
N VAL A 137 -12.45 -9.50 -4.44
CA VAL A 137 -13.04 -8.71 -5.53
C VAL A 137 -12.05 -8.43 -6.63
N SER A 138 -12.53 -8.43 -7.86
CA SER A 138 -11.75 -7.96 -8.99
C SER A 138 -11.50 -6.45 -8.88
N VAL A 139 -10.26 -6.02 -9.10
CA VAL A 139 -9.87 -4.60 -9.02
C VAL A 139 -9.36 -4.07 -10.35
N GLN A 140 -9.47 -2.76 -10.54
CA GLN A 140 -9.05 -2.05 -11.74
C GLN A 140 -8.25 -0.80 -11.36
N VAL A 141 -7.12 -0.58 -12.02
CA VAL A 141 -6.36 0.68 -11.92
C VAL A 141 -7.09 1.75 -12.73
N VAL A 142 -7.39 2.87 -12.08
CA VAL A 142 -8.08 4.01 -12.69
C VAL A 142 -7.06 4.95 -13.34
N ASP A 143 -6.05 5.37 -12.59
CA ASP A 143 -5.02 6.30 -13.06
C ASP A 143 -3.70 5.56 -13.35
N LYS A 144 -3.57 5.02 -14.56
CA LYS A 144 -2.33 4.35 -15.01
C LYS A 144 -1.11 5.27 -15.08
N SER A 145 -1.30 6.60 -15.07
CA SER A 145 -0.19 7.56 -15.06
C SER A 145 0.38 7.80 -13.66
N ASN A 146 -0.39 7.43 -12.61
CA ASN A 146 0.03 7.61 -11.24
C ASN A 146 1.23 6.72 -10.90
N LYS A 147 2.30 7.35 -10.44
CA LYS A 147 3.56 6.66 -10.09
C LYS A 147 3.43 5.67 -8.93
N PHE A 148 2.40 5.78 -8.09
CA PHE A 148 2.12 4.76 -7.08
C PHE A 148 1.73 3.42 -7.71
N LEU A 149 1.10 3.42 -8.89
CA LEU A 149 0.54 2.24 -9.56
C LEU A 149 1.46 1.68 -10.65
N GLU A 150 2.65 2.26 -10.84
CA GLU A 150 3.60 1.83 -11.87
C GLU A 150 4.05 0.39 -11.66
N GLY A 151 3.78 -0.47 -12.66
CA GLY A 151 4.16 -1.88 -12.64
C GLY A 151 3.30 -2.78 -11.73
N LEU A 152 2.17 -2.27 -11.23
CA LEU A 152 1.30 -3.00 -10.30
C LEU A 152 0.63 -4.20 -10.95
N PHE A 153 0.12 -4.03 -12.18
CA PHE A 153 -0.60 -5.04 -12.95
C PHE A 153 -0.19 -4.99 -14.43
N THR A 154 -0.28 -6.11 -15.12
CA THR A 154 -0.29 -6.16 -16.59
C THR A 154 -1.69 -5.83 -17.10
N ASP A 155 -1.81 -5.32 -18.33
CA ASP A 155 -3.09 -4.81 -18.87
C ASP A 155 -4.23 -5.86 -18.88
N ASP A 156 -3.88 -7.16 -18.92
CA ASP A 156 -4.84 -8.29 -18.95
C ASP A 156 -4.92 -9.08 -17.63
N ALA A 157 -4.32 -8.57 -16.54
CA ALA A 157 -4.13 -9.32 -15.29
C ALA A 157 -5.43 -9.76 -14.60
N ASN A 158 -6.52 -8.97 -14.71
CA ASN A 158 -7.76 -9.16 -13.94
C ASN A 158 -7.51 -9.44 -12.44
N PRO A 159 -6.75 -8.55 -11.76
CA PRO A 159 -6.26 -8.80 -10.41
C PRO A 159 -7.40 -8.90 -9.40
N ILE A 160 -7.18 -9.67 -8.34
CA ILE A 160 -8.12 -9.90 -7.26
C ILE A 160 -7.47 -9.52 -5.94
N TRP A 161 -8.15 -8.67 -5.17
CA TRP A 161 -7.76 -8.29 -3.83
C TRP A 161 -8.76 -8.79 -2.81
N TRP A 162 -8.26 -9.11 -1.62
CA TRP A 162 -9.07 -9.59 -0.51
C TRP A 162 -9.66 -8.41 0.29
N LEU A 163 -10.92 -8.53 0.65
CA LEU A 163 -11.62 -7.67 1.59
C LEU A 163 -11.87 -8.51 2.84
N GLU A 164 -11.40 -8.04 3.98
CA GLU A 164 -11.63 -8.75 5.24
C GLU A 164 -13.13 -8.70 5.59
N SER A 165 -13.58 -9.65 6.42
CA SER A 165 -14.89 -9.54 7.03
C SER A 165 -14.99 -8.20 7.76
N SER A 166 -15.97 -7.40 7.34
CA SER A 166 -16.24 -6.07 7.86
C SER A 166 -15.27 -4.96 7.45
N SER A 167 -14.63 -5.04 6.27
CA SER A 167 -13.94 -3.87 5.72
C SER A 167 -14.91 -2.72 5.40
N TYR A 168 -14.42 -1.48 5.42
CA TYR A 168 -15.23 -0.25 5.31
C TYR A 168 -15.13 0.38 3.90
N PRO A 169 -16.16 0.21 3.04
CA PRO A 169 -16.18 0.85 1.73
C PRO A 169 -16.24 2.38 1.84
N ILE A 170 -15.54 3.04 0.92
CA ILE A 170 -15.27 4.48 0.96
C ILE A 170 -16.32 5.25 0.14
N GLU A 171 -17.14 6.06 0.79
CA GLU A 171 -17.96 7.06 0.11
C GLU A 171 -17.15 8.36 -0.07
N ILE A 172 -17.01 8.82 -1.32
CA ILE A 172 -16.31 10.07 -1.65
C ILE A 172 -17.28 11.25 -1.62
N LEU A 173 -17.01 12.20 -0.73
CA LEU A 173 -17.82 13.40 -0.53
C LEU A 173 -17.31 14.59 -1.35
N ASP A 174 -15.98 14.74 -1.47
CA ASP A 174 -15.34 15.78 -2.30
C ASP A 174 -14.70 15.15 -3.54
N LYS A 175 -15.49 15.05 -4.61
CA LYS A 175 -15.07 14.44 -5.89
C LYS A 175 -14.03 15.26 -6.65
N GLU A 176 -13.86 16.54 -6.31
CA GLU A 176 -12.85 17.39 -6.95
C GLU A 176 -11.46 17.16 -6.35
N LYS A 177 -11.41 16.90 -5.03
CA LYS A 177 -10.13 16.73 -4.32
C LYS A 177 -9.70 15.29 -4.15
N VAL A 178 -10.64 14.35 -4.07
CA VAL A 178 -10.35 12.93 -3.84
C VAL A 178 -10.20 12.20 -5.16
N GLN A 179 -9.02 11.62 -5.37
CA GLN A 179 -8.70 10.83 -6.54
C GLN A 179 -8.81 9.34 -6.20
N VAL A 180 -9.49 8.59 -7.06
CA VAL A 180 -9.53 7.12 -6.99
C VAL A 180 -8.36 6.58 -7.79
N LEU A 181 -7.54 5.76 -7.15
CA LEU A 181 -6.39 5.10 -7.76
C LEU A 181 -6.74 3.69 -8.23
N VAL A 182 -7.45 2.94 -7.37
CA VAL A 182 -7.91 1.58 -7.64
C VAL A 182 -9.40 1.51 -7.32
N THR A 183 -10.16 0.87 -8.20
CA THR A 183 -11.62 0.69 -8.06
C THR A 183 -12.00 -0.78 -8.22
N SER A 184 -13.21 -1.13 -7.80
CA SER A 184 -13.82 -2.43 -8.03
C SER A 184 -15.31 -2.29 -8.34
N LYS A 185 -15.70 -2.63 -9.57
CA LYS A 185 -17.13 -2.74 -9.95
C LYS A 185 -17.86 -3.80 -9.11
N GLU A 186 -17.18 -4.89 -8.81
CA GLU A 186 -17.74 -5.99 -8.02
C GLU A 186 -18.02 -5.56 -6.58
N MET A 187 -17.10 -4.81 -5.96
CA MET A 187 -17.35 -4.23 -4.63
C MET A 187 -18.52 -3.25 -4.65
N GLN A 188 -18.64 -2.43 -5.71
CA GLN A 188 -19.75 -1.50 -5.86
C GLN A 188 -21.11 -2.22 -5.92
N GLU A 189 -21.20 -3.26 -6.74
CA GLU A 189 -22.42 -4.05 -6.90
C GLU A 189 -22.82 -4.75 -5.59
N LYS A 190 -21.84 -5.33 -4.87
CA LYS A 190 -22.09 -6.08 -3.64
C LYS A 190 -22.31 -5.18 -2.42
N TYR A 191 -21.55 -4.09 -2.27
CA TYR A 191 -21.42 -3.32 -1.04
C TYR A 191 -21.70 -1.81 -1.18
N GLY A 192 -21.97 -1.32 -2.40
CA GLY A 192 -22.46 0.04 -2.68
C GLY A 192 -21.38 1.03 -3.13
N GLU A 193 -20.13 0.82 -2.77
CA GLU A 193 -19.03 1.73 -3.14
C GLU A 193 -17.97 1.02 -3.99
N ALA A 194 -17.42 1.75 -4.94
CA ALA A 194 -16.40 1.27 -5.88
C ALA A 194 -14.94 1.58 -5.48
N PRO A 195 -14.59 2.68 -4.77
CA PRO A 195 -13.19 3.02 -4.50
C PRO A 195 -12.52 2.03 -3.54
N ILE A 196 -11.40 1.45 -3.96
CA ILE A 196 -10.57 0.54 -3.14
C ILE A 196 -9.37 1.27 -2.58
N VAL A 197 -8.69 2.08 -3.41
CA VAL A 197 -7.58 2.94 -3.01
C VAL A 197 -7.88 4.36 -3.46
N ILE A 198 -7.76 5.30 -2.53
CA ILE A 198 -7.93 6.72 -2.79
C ILE A 198 -6.71 7.52 -2.34
N THR A 199 -6.51 8.67 -2.95
CA THR A 199 -5.56 9.67 -2.47
C THR A 199 -6.13 11.07 -2.58
N PHE A 200 -5.67 11.96 -1.70
CA PHE A 200 -5.92 13.39 -1.81
C PHE A 200 -4.80 14.18 -1.15
N ASN A 201 -4.62 15.42 -1.60
CA ASN A 201 -3.65 16.34 -1.00
C ASN A 201 -4.31 17.23 0.06
N TYR A 202 -3.53 17.64 1.06
CA TYR A 202 -3.99 18.54 2.10
C TYR A 202 -2.88 19.47 2.58
N GLY A 203 -3.19 20.77 2.70
CA GLY A 203 -2.23 21.81 3.12
C GLY A 203 -1.06 21.99 2.15
N ASP A 204 0.14 22.19 2.71
CA ASP A 204 1.36 22.58 2.01
C ASP A 204 2.07 21.39 1.34
N GLY A 205 1.31 20.69 0.50
CA GLY A 205 1.78 19.53 -0.24
C GLY A 205 1.76 18.23 0.56
N GLY A 206 0.92 18.12 1.60
CA GLY A 206 0.67 16.86 2.31
C GLY A 206 -0.13 15.91 1.44
N THR A 207 0.03 14.60 1.66
CA THR A 207 -0.68 13.57 0.90
C THR A 207 -1.28 12.56 1.85
N ILE A 208 -2.54 12.22 1.63
CA ILE A 208 -3.25 11.15 2.30
C ILE A 208 -3.47 10.04 1.28
N LEU A 209 -3.19 8.82 1.69
CA LEU A 209 -3.46 7.59 0.95
C LEU A 209 -4.27 6.67 1.87
N HIS A 210 -5.34 6.09 1.34
CA HIS A 210 -6.18 5.17 2.10
C HIS A 210 -6.62 4.01 1.22
N MET A 211 -6.67 2.82 1.81
CA MET A 211 -7.03 1.57 1.15
C MET A 211 -8.04 0.80 2.00
N THR A 212 -9.15 0.34 1.40
CA THR A 212 -10.19 -0.46 2.10
C THR A 212 -9.68 -1.86 2.49
N SER A 213 -8.74 -2.40 1.73
CA SER A 213 -8.12 -3.71 1.99
C SER A 213 -6.88 -3.60 2.90
N HIS A 214 -6.39 -4.72 3.42
CA HIS A 214 -5.15 -4.80 4.21
C HIS A 214 -3.89 -4.92 3.35
N TYR A 215 -2.73 -4.55 3.90
CA TYR A 215 -1.44 -4.61 3.20
C TYR A 215 -0.87 -6.02 3.16
N TYR A 216 -0.75 -6.67 4.31
CA TYR A 216 -0.11 -7.97 4.41
C TYR A 216 -1.11 -9.10 4.19
N LEU A 217 -2.29 -8.99 4.79
CA LEU A 217 -3.31 -10.01 4.64
C LEU A 217 -3.92 -9.90 3.24
N GLN A 218 -3.40 -10.69 2.32
CA GLN A 218 -3.91 -10.81 0.96
C GLN A 218 -4.19 -12.28 0.69
N ARG A 219 -5.47 -12.61 0.51
CA ARG A 219 -5.91 -13.93 0.07
C ARG A 219 -6.18 -13.87 -1.42
N ALA A 220 -5.62 -14.82 -2.16
CA ALA A 220 -5.92 -14.97 -3.58
C ALA A 220 -7.16 -15.86 -3.79
N GLU A 221 -8.02 -15.46 -4.71
CA GLU A 221 -9.09 -16.32 -5.22
C GLU A 221 -8.77 -16.75 -6.66
N LEU A 222 -8.64 -18.06 -6.87
CA LEU A 222 -8.17 -18.61 -8.16
C LEU A 222 -9.32 -18.82 -9.15
N ARG A 223 -9.90 -17.71 -9.64
CA ARG A 223 -11.06 -17.71 -10.55
C ARG A 223 -10.75 -18.20 -11.96
N THR A 224 -9.58 -17.86 -12.50
CA THR A 224 -9.24 -18.12 -13.91
C THR A 224 -8.20 -19.24 -14.04
N LYS A 225 -8.07 -19.80 -15.26
CA LYS A 225 -6.95 -20.71 -15.58
C LYS A 225 -5.59 -20.05 -15.35
N ARG A 226 -5.48 -18.74 -15.61
CA ARG A 226 -4.27 -17.94 -15.36
C ARG A 226 -3.90 -17.95 -13.87
N HIS A 227 -4.87 -17.69 -12.98
CA HIS A 227 -4.60 -17.66 -11.53
C HIS A 227 -4.06 -19.00 -11.01
N LYS A 228 -4.50 -20.10 -11.59
CA LYS A 228 -4.07 -21.46 -11.22
C LYS A 228 -2.72 -21.90 -11.79
N MET A 229 -2.10 -21.09 -12.67
CA MET A 229 -0.75 -21.39 -13.14
C MET A 229 0.26 -21.27 -12.00
N SER A 230 1.48 -21.76 -12.18
CA SER A 230 2.52 -21.67 -11.14
C SER A 230 3.08 -20.25 -10.99
N ALA A 231 3.50 -19.91 -9.78
CA ALA A 231 4.23 -18.68 -9.51
C ALA A 231 5.54 -18.59 -10.31
N LYS A 232 6.21 -19.72 -10.57
CA LYS A 232 7.40 -19.76 -11.46
C LYS A 232 7.08 -19.27 -12.88
N LYS A 233 5.93 -19.69 -13.42
CA LYS A 233 5.49 -19.23 -14.75
C LYS A 233 5.14 -17.73 -14.74
N TYR A 234 4.51 -17.24 -13.67
CA TYR A 234 4.27 -15.81 -13.47
C TYR A 234 5.57 -14.99 -13.47
N ALA A 235 6.53 -15.42 -12.65
CA ALA A 235 7.83 -14.77 -12.51
C ALA A 235 8.55 -14.62 -13.86
N MET A 236 8.54 -15.68 -14.67
CA MET A 236 9.20 -15.66 -15.98
C MET A 236 8.40 -14.92 -17.05
N ALA A 237 7.12 -15.26 -17.22
CA ALA A 237 6.32 -14.81 -18.35
C ALA A 237 5.79 -13.38 -18.19
N GLU A 238 5.56 -12.93 -16.96
CA GLU A 238 4.93 -11.63 -16.71
C GLU A 238 5.86 -10.67 -15.98
N MET A 239 6.74 -11.18 -15.11
CA MET A 239 7.67 -10.34 -14.34
C MET A 239 9.07 -10.24 -14.98
N GLY A 240 9.32 -10.94 -16.10
CA GLY A 240 10.55 -10.80 -16.88
C GLY A 240 11.79 -11.43 -16.25
N LEU A 241 11.62 -12.41 -15.35
CA LEU A 241 12.75 -13.18 -14.83
C LEU A 241 13.24 -14.20 -15.86
N THR A 242 14.55 -14.37 -15.93
CA THR A 242 15.18 -15.47 -16.68
C THR A 242 14.96 -16.81 -15.98
N ALA A 243 15.17 -17.92 -16.70
CA ALA A 243 15.05 -19.25 -16.10
C ALA A 243 15.98 -19.43 -14.89
N SER A 244 17.24 -18.98 -15.00
CA SER A 244 18.22 -19.04 -13.90
C SER A 244 17.78 -18.22 -12.68
N GLU A 245 17.25 -17.01 -12.89
CA GLU A 245 16.73 -16.19 -11.78
C GLU A 245 15.51 -16.81 -11.12
N ALA A 246 14.68 -17.52 -11.87
CA ALA A 246 13.53 -18.24 -11.33
C ALA A 246 13.97 -19.49 -10.55
N GLU A 247 15.01 -20.20 -11.02
CA GLU A 247 15.62 -21.35 -10.31
C GLU A 247 16.25 -20.95 -8.97
N GLU A 248 16.92 -19.80 -8.89
CA GLU A 248 17.43 -19.23 -7.62
C GLU A 248 16.33 -18.96 -6.58
N MET A 249 15.07 -18.97 -7.01
CA MET A 249 13.89 -18.68 -6.20
C MET A 249 12.96 -19.88 -6.07
N ASP A 250 13.41 -21.09 -6.44
CA ASP A 250 12.55 -22.27 -6.49
C ASP A 250 11.91 -22.56 -5.13
N GLU A 251 12.64 -22.43 -4.02
CA GLU A 251 12.11 -22.62 -2.67
C GLU A 251 10.93 -21.66 -2.36
N GLU A 252 11.00 -20.40 -2.81
CA GLU A 252 9.92 -19.45 -2.59
C GLU A 252 8.77 -19.60 -3.59
N LEU A 253 9.02 -20.09 -4.80
CA LEU A 253 8.02 -20.19 -5.86
C LEU A 253 7.28 -21.54 -5.88
N GLU A 254 7.88 -22.59 -5.31
CA GLU A 254 7.32 -23.93 -5.31
C GLU A 254 6.00 -24.00 -4.52
N GLY A 255 5.00 -24.65 -5.10
CA GLY A 255 3.67 -24.81 -4.49
C GLY A 255 2.79 -23.56 -4.48
N LEU A 256 3.32 -22.41 -4.89
CA LEU A 256 2.54 -21.18 -5.07
C LEU A 256 1.89 -21.12 -6.45
N SER A 257 0.65 -20.65 -6.46
CA SER A 257 -0.03 -20.26 -7.68
C SER A 257 0.36 -18.84 -8.11
N LEU A 258 0.13 -18.53 -9.38
CA LEU A 258 0.29 -17.21 -9.96
C LEU A 258 -0.58 -16.21 -9.22
N GLY A 259 -1.84 -16.53 -8.91
CA GLY A 259 -2.74 -15.60 -8.22
C GLY A 259 -2.24 -15.23 -6.81
N GLU A 260 -1.65 -16.18 -6.09
CA GLU A 260 -1.04 -15.93 -4.77
C GLU A 260 0.19 -15.02 -4.87
N ALA A 261 1.08 -15.30 -5.84
CA ALA A 261 2.25 -14.47 -6.06
C ALA A 261 1.89 -13.06 -6.58
N GLU A 262 0.93 -12.94 -7.48
CA GLU A 262 0.47 -11.65 -8.03
C GLU A 262 -0.19 -10.78 -6.95
N SER A 263 -1.02 -11.38 -6.09
CA SER A 263 -1.67 -10.67 -5.00
C SER A 263 -0.64 -10.05 -4.06
N ALA A 264 0.34 -10.83 -3.58
CA ALA A 264 1.43 -10.35 -2.74
C ALA A 264 2.36 -9.36 -3.46
N TYR A 265 2.68 -9.62 -4.74
CA TYR A 265 3.54 -8.75 -5.54
C TYR A 265 2.92 -7.39 -5.74
N SER A 266 1.63 -7.33 -6.06
CA SER A 266 0.94 -6.06 -6.30
C SER A 266 1.06 -5.14 -5.07
N THR A 267 0.73 -5.62 -3.88
CA THR A 267 0.86 -4.81 -2.66
C THR A 267 2.31 -4.43 -2.36
N THR A 268 3.27 -5.35 -2.56
CA THR A 268 4.70 -5.09 -2.33
C THR A 268 5.24 -4.00 -3.27
N GLN A 269 4.87 -4.07 -4.56
CA GLN A 269 5.21 -3.07 -5.57
C GLN A 269 4.57 -1.72 -5.26
N PHE A 270 3.29 -1.72 -4.87
CA PHE A 270 2.55 -0.50 -4.53
C PHE A 270 3.21 0.25 -3.37
N ILE A 271 3.50 -0.44 -2.26
CA ILE A 271 4.15 0.14 -1.08
C ILE A 271 5.53 0.69 -1.44
N SER A 272 6.30 -0.06 -2.23
CA SER A 272 7.64 0.37 -2.68
C SER A 272 7.57 1.64 -3.53
N ASN A 273 6.59 1.72 -4.44
CA ASN A 273 6.36 2.91 -5.24
C ASN A 273 6.01 4.12 -4.37
N VAL A 274 5.08 3.97 -3.42
CA VAL A 274 4.68 5.03 -2.49
C VAL A 274 5.88 5.57 -1.72
N ILE A 275 6.72 4.69 -1.18
CA ILE A 275 7.92 5.08 -0.43
C ILE A 275 8.89 5.85 -1.33
N VAL A 276 9.20 5.31 -2.52
CA VAL A 276 10.14 5.93 -3.47
C VAL A 276 9.67 7.32 -3.89
N GLU A 277 8.41 7.44 -4.30
CA GLU A 277 7.86 8.71 -4.76
C GLU A 277 7.81 9.75 -3.65
N GLN A 278 7.50 9.33 -2.41
CA GLN A 278 7.55 10.25 -1.28
C GLN A 278 8.97 10.69 -0.96
N GLN A 279 9.97 9.81 -1.03
CA GLN A 279 11.38 10.19 -0.87
C GLN A 279 11.84 11.18 -1.95
N LYS A 280 11.42 10.98 -3.21
CA LYS A 280 11.69 11.93 -4.31
C LYS A 280 11.05 13.30 -4.02
N LYS A 281 9.78 13.32 -3.61
CA LYS A 281 9.05 14.55 -3.26
C LYS A 281 9.73 15.31 -2.12
N ILE A 282 10.16 14.62 -1.07
CA ILE A 282 10.90 15.22 0.06
C ILE A 282 12.22 15.83 -0.42
N LYS A 283 12.98 15.11 -1.26
CA LYS A 283 14.25 15.59 -1.81
C LYS A 283 14.06 16.87 -2.62
N LEU A 284 13.01 16.96 -3.44
CA LEU A 284 12.67 18.15 -4.21
C LEU A 284 12.31 19.34 -3.30
N ARG A 285 11.44 19.12 -2.30
CA ARG A 285 11.08 20.16 -1.32
C ARG A 285 12.29 20.68 -0.55
N LYS A 286 13.20 19.79 -0.12
CA LYS A 286 14.45 20.17 0.57
C LYS A 286 15.38 20.98 -0.34
N LYS A 287 15.43 20.68 -1.64
CA LYS A 287 16.20 21.46 -2.62
C LYS A 287 15.61 22.86 -2.82
N ALA A 288 14.28 22.97 -2.97
CA ALA A 288 13.60 24.26 -3.13
C ALA A 288 13.86 25.19 -1.93
N LYS A 289 13.63 24.68 -0.70
CA LYS A 289 13.90 25.43 0.54
C LYS A 289 15.35 25.87 0.74
N LYS A 290 16.32 25.16 0.15
CA LYS A 290 17.73 25.56 0.20
C LYS A 290 18.04 26.70 -0.77
N LYS A 291 17.37 26.74 -1.93
CA LYS A 291 17.52 27.84 -2.88
C LYS A 291 16.94 29.14 -2.31
N GLU A 292 15.73 29.09 -1.76
CA GLU A 292 15.06 30.23 -1.11
C GLU A 292 15.83 30.83 0.08
N LYS A 293 16.72 30.07 0.72
CA LYS A 293 17.56 30.55 1.84
C LYS A 293 18.88 31.17 1.40
N ASN A 294 19.27 30.93 0.16
CA ASN A 294 20.54 31.39 -0.41
C ASN A 294 20.33 32.58 -1.39
N GLU A 295 19.09 32.97 -1.61
CA GLU A 295 18.64 34.19 -2.28
C GLU A 295 18.26 35.24 -1.22
#